data_AF-A0A5K1CIF2-F1
#
_entry.id   AF-A0A5K1CIF2-F1
#
_cell.length_a   1.000
_cell.length_b   1.000
_cell.length_c   1.000
_cell.angle_alpha   90.00
_cell.angle_beta   90.00
_cell.angle_gamma   90.00
#
_symmetry.space_group_name_H-M   'P 1'
#
loop_
_entity.id
_entity.type
_entity.pdbx_description
1 polymer ?
#
loop_
_entity_poly.entity_id
_entity_poly.type
_entity_poly.pdbx_seq_one_letter_code
_entity_poly.pdbx_strand_id
1 'polypeptide(L)'
;MAATGWSPQLLIFLFCLSFFTSVVVLGQRELSSAPVSLSNVTDQFTFLCFKSLVTKDPYNVLSNWNSNISFYDWNGVSCSRGSQRVVALNLSEKALE
;
A
#
# COMPACT_ATOMS: atom_id res chain seq x y z
N MET A 1 -22.20 -53.24 18.18
CA MET A 1 -21.81 -52.36 17.06
C MET A 1 -22.84 -51.25 16.96
N ALA A 2 -22.55 -50.08 17.52
CA ALA A 2 -23.46 -48.93 17.47
C ALA A 2 -23.19 -48.15 16.18
N ALA A 3 -24.13 -48.20 15.25
CA ALA A 3 -24.13 -47.33 14.09
C ALA A 3 -24.54 -45.93 14.55
N THR A 4 -23.57 -45.02 14.72
CA THR A 4 -23.87 -43.60 14.87
C THR A 4 -24.32 -43.09 13.50
N GLY A 5 -25.60 -43.29 13.17
CA GLY A 5 -26.25 -42.65 12.02
C GLY A 5 -26.57 -41.22 12.41
N TRP A 6 -25.85 -40.26 11.86
CA TRP A 6 -26.05 -38.85 12.16
C TRP A 6 -27.42 -38.43 11.60
N SER A 7 -28.22 -37.71 12.38
CA SER A 7 -29.52 -37.18 11.92
C SER A 7 -29.30 -36.35 10.63
N PRO A 8 -30.16 -36.50 9.61
CA PRO A 8 -30.03 -35.76 8.35
C PRO A 8 -30.01 -34.24 8.54
N GLN A 9 -30.64 -33.74 9.60
CA GLN A 9 -30.60 -32.33 9.98
C GLN A 9 -29.20 -31.87 10.42
N LEU A 10 -28.48 -32.72 11.16
CA LEU A 10 -27.11 -32.46 11.60
C LEU A 10 -26.14 -32.47 10.41
N LEU A 11 -26.35 -33.38 9.45
CA LEU A 11 -25.58 -33.43 8.21
C LEU A 11 -25.76 -32.18 7.35
N ILE A 12 -27.00 -31.70 7.20
CA ILE A 12 -27.28 -30.45 6.47
C ILE A 12 -26.62 -29.26 7.18
N PHE A 13 -26.74 -29.19 8.50
CA PHE A 13 -26.11 -28.12 9.29
C PHE A 13 -24.58 -28.10 9.13
N LEU A 14 -23.93 -29.27 9.21
CA LEU A 14 -22.48 -29.40 9.01
C LEU A 14 -22.06 -29.01 7.59
N PHE A 15 -22.83 -29.42 6.58
CA PHE A 15 -22.56 -29.07 5.19
C PHE A 15 -22.66 -27.55 4.98
N CYS A 16 -23.71 -26.91 5.51
CA CYS A 16 -23.86 -25.46 5.49
C CYS A 16 -22.67 -24.76 6.16
N LEU A 17 -22.30 -25.17 7.38
CA LEU A 17 -21.17 -24.57 8.11
C LEU A 17 -19.85 -24.69 7.32
N SER A 18 -19.60 -25.84 6.68
CA SER A 18 -18.42 -26.06 5.84
C SER A 18 -18.40 -25.15 4.60
N PHE A 19 -19.56 -24.93 3.99
CA PHE A 19 -19.69 -24.05 2.83
C PHE A 19 -19.47 -22.58 3.22
N PHE A 20 -20.11 -22.13 4.31
CA PHE A 20 -19.94 -20.77 4.84
C PHE A 20 -18.47 -20.48 5.21
N THR A 21 -17.80 -21.40 5.89
CA THR A 21 -16.38 -21.24 6.24
C THR A 21 -15.48 -21.23 5.00
N SER A 22 -15.77 -22.07 4.00
CA SER A 22 -15.02 -22.07 2.73
C SER A 22 -15.17 -20.75 1.97
N VAL A 23 -16.36 -20.16 1.93
CA VAL A 23 -16.61 -18.85 1.31
C VAL A 23 -15.83 -17.74 2.02
N VAL A 24 -15.82 -17.73 3.36
CA VAL A 24 -15.04 -16.75 4.14
C VAL A 24 -13.54 -16.93 3.91
N VAL A 25 -13.03 -18.17 3.93
CA VAL A 25 -11.61 -18.47 3.70
C VAL A 25 -11.18 -18.12 2.27
N LEU A 26 -12.03 -18.37 1.27
CA LEU A 26 -11.76 -17.98 -0.13
C LEU A 26 -11.88 -16.46 -0.35
N GLY A 27 -12.79 -15.78 0.35
CA GLY A 27 -12.94 -14.33 0.29
C GLY A 27 -11.79 -13.56 0.97
N GLN A 28 -11.14 -14.17 1.98
CA GLN A 28 -9.97 -13.59 2.65
C GLN A 28 -8.65 -13.78 1.87
N ARG A 29 -8.64 -14.55 0.77
CA ARG A 29 -7.41 -14.84 -0.02
C ARG A 29 -6.90 -13.67 -0.86
N GLU A 30 -7.58 -12.53 -0.87
CA GLU A 30 -7.17 -11.30 -1.57
C GLU A 30 -6.37 -10.31 -0.70
N LEU A 31 -5.97 -10.66 0.52
CA LEU A 31 -5.21 -9.74 1.38
C LEU A 31 -3.99 -10.42 2.00
N SER A 32 -2.93 -10.54 1.21
CA SER A 32 -1.54 -10.27 1.65
C SER A 32 -0.55 -10.79 0.62
N SER A 33 -0.15 -9.92 -0.32
CA SER A 33 1.27 -9.83 -0.67
C SER A 33 1.60 -8.43 -1.19
N ALA A 34 2.45 -7.73 -0.43
CA ALA A 34 3.11 -6.45 -0.70
C ALA A 34 2.31 -5.14 -0.57
N PRO A 35 2.41 -4.41 0.58
CA PRO A 35 2.11 -2.98 0.61
C PRO A 35 3.26 -2.11 0.07
N VAL A 36 4.23 -2.69 -0.65
CA VAL A 36 5.49 -2.04 -1.04
C VAL A 36 5.43 -1.42 -2.44
N SER A 37 4.49 -1.81 -3.31
CA SER A 37 4.38 -1.23 -4.66
C SER A 37 3.30 -0.16 -4.79
N LEU A 38 2.14 -0.32 -4.16
CA LEU A 38 1.05 0.65 -4.28
C LEU A 38 1.34 1.95 -3.52
N SER A 39 1.95 1.85 -2.33
CA SER A 39 2.35 3.02 -1.53
C SER A 39 3.40 3.86 -2.25
N ASN A 40 4.41 3.23 -2.86
CA ASN A 40 5.45 3.92 -3.62
C ASN A 40 4.89 4.72 -4.81
N VAL A 41 3.88 4.20 -5.52
CA VAL A 41 3.24 4.90 -6.65
C VAL A 41 2.37 6.06 -6.15
N THR A 42 1.62 5.84 -5.07
CA THR A 42 0.82 6.91 -4.45
C THR A 42 1.71 8.04 -3.93
N ASP A 43 2.82 7.71 -3.26
CA ASP A 43 3.75 8.69 -2.71
C ASP A 43 4.42 9.49 -3.83
N GLN A 44 4.88 8.84 -4.90
CA GLN A 44 5.49 9.52 -6.05
C GLN A 44 4.53 10.54 -6.69
N PHE A 45 3.24 10.19 -6.82
CA PHE A 45 2.24 11.09 -7.36
C PHE A 45 2.01 12.31 -6.46
N THR A 46 1.97 12.11 -5.13
CA THR A 46 1.81 13.21 -4.16
C THR A 46 2.92 14.25 -4.27
N PHE A 47 4.18 13.84 -4.40
CA PHE A 47 5.30 14.76 -4.57
C PHE A 47 5.27 15.50 -5.92
N LEU A 48 4.87 14.83 -7.00
CA LEU A 48 4.72 15.49 -8.30
C LEU A 48 3.57 16.51 -8.30
N CYS A 49 2.46 16.21 -7.62
CA CYS A 49 1.41 17.18 -7.34
C CYS A 49 1.94 18.36 -6.53
N PHE A 50 2.71 18.10 -5.47
CA PHE A 50 3.35 19.17 -4.69
C PHE A 50 4.23 20.05 -5.58
N LYS A 51 5.10 19.46 -6.40
CA LYS A 51 5.92 20.19 -7.37
C LYS A 51 5.08 21.07 -8.31
N SER A 52 3.92 20.59 -8.76
CA SER A 52 3.04 21.37 -9.64
C SER A 52 2.39 22.58 -8.96
N LEU A 53 2.27 22.55 -7.63
CA LEU A 53 1.73 23.65 -6.83
C LEU A 53 2.79 24.71 -6.50
N VAL A 54 4.07 24.38 -6.60
CA VAL A 54 5.17 25.33 -6.39
C VAL A 54 5.31 26.21 -7.63
N THR A 55 5.12 27.51 -7.43
CA THR A 55 5.17 28.54 -8.47
C THR A 55 6.56 29.14 -8.65
N LYS A 56 7.38 29.14 -7.60
CA LYS A 56 8.79 29.55 -7.67
C LYS A 56 9.72 28.54 -7.01
N ASP A 57 10.74 28.14 -7.75
CA ASP A 57 11.87 27.32 -7.30
C ASP A 57 13.18 28.00 -7.72
N PRO A 58 13.61 29.07 -7.03
CA PRO A 58 14.73 29.92 -7.46
C PRO A 58 16.08 29.20 -7.50
N TYR A 59 16.20 28.05 -6.83
CA TYR A 59 17.42 27.25 -6.75
C TYR A 59 17.29 25.89 -7.46
N ASN A 60 16.21 25.68 -8.22
CA ASN A 60 15.92 24.45 -8.96
C ASN A 60 16.03 23.19 -8.09
N VAL A 61 15.60 23.28 -6.83
CA VAL A 61 15.71 22.21 -5.84
C VAL A 61 14.84 21.02 -6.25
N LEU A 62 13.66 21.28 -6.82
CA LEU A 62 12.71 20.27 -7.26
C LEU A 62 13.00 19.79 -8.69
N SER A 63 14.13 20.16 -9.30
CA SER A 63 14.46 19.81 -10.69
C SER A 63 14.54 18.30 -10.91
N ASN A 64 15.11 17.55 -9.95
CA ASN A 64 15.22 16.09 -10.02
C ASN A 64 13.95 15.32 -9.63
N TRP A 65 12.89 16.02 -9.19
CA TRP A 65 11.59 15.41 -8.95
C TRP A 65 10.91 15.12 -10.28
N ASN A 66 11.13 13.91 -10.81
CA ASN A 66 10.69 13.48 -12.13
C ASN A 66 10.15 12.04 -12.03
N SER A 67 9.09 11.71 -12.79
CA SER A 67 8.53 10.36 -12.86
C SER A 67 9.54 9.30 -13.31
N ASN A 68 10.53 9.71 -14.11
CA ASN A 68 11.61 8.83 -14.59
C ASN A 68 12.70 8.60 -13.55
N ILE A 69 12.72 9.38 -12.47
CA ILE A 69 13.71 9.29 -11.39
C ILE A 69 13.03 8.69 -10.16
N SER A 70 13.68 7.73 -9.52
CA SER A 70 13.21 7.13 -8.28
C SER A 70 13.08 8.20 -7.19
N PHE A 71 11.98 8.24 -6.44
CA PHE A 71 11.77 9.24 -5.40
C PHE A 71 12.81 9.18 -4.26
N TYR A 72 13.56 8.08 -4.17
CA TYR A 72 14.70 7.91 -3.26
C TYR A 72 15.85 8.86 -3.58
N ASP A 73 15.98 9.24 -4.85
CA ASP A 73 17.07 10.08 -5.34
C ASP A 73 16.66 11.56 -5.44
N TRP A 74 15.46 11.89 -5.00
CA TRP A 74 14.93 13.25 -5.04
C TRP A 74 15.52 14.12 -3.94
N ASN A 75 15.78 15.39 -4.28
CA ASN A 75 16.34 16.34 -3.34
C ASN A 75 15.37 16.56 -2.17
N GLY A 76 15.89 16.48 -0.94
CA GLY A 76 15.11 16.69 0.27
C GLY A 76 14.25 15.50 0.70
N VAL A 77 14.16 14.42 -0.08
CA VAL A 77 13.41 13.21 0.29
C VAL A 77 14.36 12.26 1.04
N SER A 78 13.92 11.79 2.20
CA SER A 78 14.63 10.78 2.99
C SER A 78 13.78 9.53 3.14
N CYS A 79 14.33 8.38 2.73
CA CYS A 79 13.63 7.10 2.78
C CYS A 79 14.17 6.19 3.90
N SER A 80 13.29 5.38 4.47
CA SER A 80 13.69 4.33 5.42
C SER A 80 14.45 3.23 4.69
N ARG A 81 15.63 2.84 5.22
CA ARG A 81 16.49 1.80 4.62
C ARG A 81 15.89 0.38 4.61
N GLY A 82 14.72 0.16 5.21
CA GLY A 82 14.11 -1.18 5.32
C GLY A 82 12.67 -1.31 4.82
N SER A 83 11.91 -0.22 4.72
CA SER A 83 10.48 -0.27 4.41
C SER A 83 10.09 0.42 3.11
N GLN A 84 11.06 0.99 2.38
CA GLN A 84 10.79 1.70 1.13
C GLN A 84 9.77 2.86 1.27
N ARG A 85 9.61 3.39 2.48
CA ARG A 85 8.70 4.52 2.76
C ARG A 85 9.48 5.81 2.85
N VAL A 86 8.89 6.90 2.38
CA VAL A 86 9.37 8.24 2.72
C VAL A 86 9.17 8.47 4.22
N VAL A 87 10.24 8.86 4.88
CA VAL A 87 10.26 9.12 6.34
C VAL A 87 10.32 10.61 6.62
N ALA A 88 10.93 11.39 5.73
CA ALA A 88 10.98 12.84 5.87
C ALA A 88 11.11 13.54 4.52
N LEU A 89 10.47 14.70 4.43
CA LEU A 89 10.67 15.69 3.39
C LEU A 89 11.29 16.93 4.03
N ASN A 90 12.51 17.27 3.63
CA ASN A 90 13.22 18.46 4.09
C ASN A 90 13.40 19.45 2.94
N LEU A 91 12.55 20.48 2.96
CA LEU A 91 12.58 21.62 2.03
C LEU A 91 12.87 22.94 2.77
N SER A 92 13.36 22.85 4.02
CA SER A 92 13.70 24.04 4.81
C SER A 92 14.73 24.89 4.08
N GLU A 93 14.53 26.21 4.11
CA GLU A 93 15.45 27.20 3.53
C GLU A 93 15.61 27.09 2.00
N LYS A 94 14.70 26.39 1.30
CA LYS A 94 14.73 26.25 -0.16
C LYS A 94 13.97 27.34 -0.92
N ALA A 95 13.41 28.33 -0.20
CA ALA A 95 12.71 29.50 -0.76
C ALA A 95 11.67 29.14 -1.85
N LEU A 96 10.91 28.06 -1.61
CA LEU A 96 9.84 27.63 -2.50
C LEU A 96 8.57 28.45 -2.20
N GLU A 97 7.92 29.00 -3.23
CA GLU A 97 6.65 29.76 -3.13
C GLU A 97 5.52 29.13 -3.95
#